data_AF-A0A848YD34-F1
#
_entry.id   AF-A0A848YD34-F1
#
_cell.length_a   1.000
_cell.length_b   1.000
_cell.length_c   1.000
_cell.angle_alpha   90.00
_cell.angle_beta   90.00
_cell.angle_gamma   90.00
#
_symmetry.space_group_name_H-M   'P 1'
#
loop_
_entity.id
_entity.type
_entity.pdbx_description
1 polymer ?
#
loop_
_entity_poly.entity_id
_entity_poly.type
_entity_poly.pdbx_seq_one_letter_code
_entity_poly.pdbx_strand_id
1 'polypeptide(L)' 'MTYEEYNAFCGALPATTHVVQWGGAHVWKVGGKVFAIGGWADDRPAYTFKV' A
#
# COMPACT_ATOMS: atom_id res chain seq x y z
N MET A 1 -7.64 -8.46 5.99
CA MET A 1 -7.51 -7.15 5.35
C MET A 1 -7.66 -7.33 3.85
N THR A 2 -8.74 -6.81 3.26
CA THR A 2 -8.88 -6.64 1.80
C THR A 2 -7.92 -5.54 1.31
N TYR A 3 -7.75 -5.38 0.00
CA TYR A 3 -7.02 -4.21 -0.52
C TYR A 3 -7.70 -2.88 -0.17
N GLU A 4 -9.01 -2.89 0.00
CA GLU A 4 -9.77 -1.71 0.42
C GLU A 4 -9.47 -1.38 1.89
N GLU A 5 -9.53 -2.36 2.78
CA GLU A 5 -9.15 -2.18 4.19
C GLU A 5 -7.67 -1.79 4.34
N TYR A 6 -6.79 -2.36 3.52
CA TYR A 6 -5.36 -2.02 3.45
C TYR A 6 -5.13 -0.56 3.04
N ASN A 7 -5.81 -0.11 1.99
CA ASN A 7 -5.68 1.26 1.49
C ASN A 7 -6.31 2.26 2.46
N ALA A 8 -7.44 1.90 3.09
CA ALA A 8 -8.05 2.72 4.13
C ALA A 8 -7.12 2.88 5.34
N PHE A 9 -6.50 1.78 5.81
CA PHE A 9 -5.54 1.82 6.90
C PHE A 9 -4.34 2.72 6.58
N CYS A 10 -3.69 2.51 5.42
CA CYS A 10 -2.52 3.30 5.03
C CYS A 10 -2.88 4.78 4.82
N GLY A 11 -4.07 5.06 4.26
CA GLY A 11 -4.55 6.42 4.01
C GLY A 11 -4.97 7.19 5.26
N ALA A 12 -5.26 6.51 6.37
CA ALA A 12 -5.56 7.16 7.63
C ALA A 12 -4.30 7.69 8.36
N LEU A 13 -3.10 7.26 7.94
CA LEU A 13 -1.86 7.67 8.58
C LEU A 13 -1.43 9.08 8.14
N PRO A 14 -0.93 9.93 9.05
CA PRO A 14 -0.54 11.31 8.73
C PRO A 14 0.54 11.40 7.66
N ALA A 15 0.43 12.42 6.80
CA ALA A 15 1.43 12.75 5.77
C ALA A 15 1.79 11.58 4.83
N THR A 16 0.84 10.66 4.60
CA THR A 16 0.99 9.58 3.63
C THR A 16 0.56 10.02 2.23
N THR A 17 1.18 9.41 1.23
CA THR A 17 0.77 9.52 -0.16
C THR A 17 0.66 8.14 -0.80
N HIS A 18 -0.27 8.02 -1.74
CA HIS A 18 -0.57 6.78 -2.43
C HIS A 18 -0.37 6.96 -3.94
N VAL A 19 0.24 5.96 -4.58
CA VAL A 19 0.36 5.87 -6.03
C VAL A 19 0.22 4.42 -6.46
N VAL A 20 -0.51 4.19 -7.55
CA VAL A 20 -0.54 2.89 -8.21
C VAL A 20 0.57 2.85 -9.25
N GLN A 21 1.55 1.98 -9.07
CA GLN A 21 2.73 1.85 -9.96
C GLN A 21 3.23 0.40 -9.98
N TRP A 22 4.33 0.14 -10.71
CA TRP A 22 4.96 -1.19 -10.77
C TRP A 22 3.98 -2.31 -11.17
N GLY A 23 3.22 -2.10 -12.24
CA GLY A 23 2.27 -3.10 -12.73
C GLY A 23 1.03 -3.26 -11.84
N GLY A 24 0.51 -2.15 -11.30
CA GLY A 24 -0.78 -2.12 -10.59
C GLY A 24 -0.69 -2.22 -9.05
N ALA A 25 0.51 -2.20 -8.48
CA ALA A 25 0.67 -2.22 -7.02
C ALA A 25 0.33 -0.88 -6.38
N HIS A 26 -0.36 -0.95 -5.24
CA HIS A 26 -0.63 0.14 -4.33
C HIS A 26 0.62 0.46 -3.51
N VAL A 27 1.32 1.53 -3.87
CA VAL A 27 2.55 1.96 -3.19
C VAL A 27 2.26 3.16 -2.30
N TRP A 28 2.53 2.98 -1.01
CA TRP A 28 2.33 3.99 0.02
C TRP A 28 3.66 4.54 0.52
N LYS A 29 3.71 5.87 0.66
CA LYS A 29 4.90 6.61 1.07
C LYS A 29 4.59 7.56 2.22
N VAL A 30 5.58 7.84 3.06
CA VAL A 30 5.58 8.92 4.05
C VAL A 30 6.84 9.76 3.83
N GLY A 31 6.69 11.08 3.70
CA GLY A 31 7.81 11.97 3.36
C GLY A 31 8.56 11.56 2.09
N GLY A 32 7.86 10.99 1.10
CA GLY A 32 8.44 10.51 -0.16
C GLY A 32 9.13 9.14 -0.11
N LYS A 33 9.23 8.49 1.06
CA LYS A 33 9.83 7.16 1.22
C LYS A 33 8.77 6.07 1.34
N VAL A 34 8.97 4.95 0.65
CA VAL A 34 8.03 3.81 0.67
C VAL A 34 8.01 3.15 2.05
N PHE A 35 6.82 2.89 2.58
CA PHE A 35 6.62 2.13 3.83
C PHE A 35 5.66 0.94 3.68
N ALA A 36 4.77 0.93 2.68
CA ALA A 36 3.91 -0.21 2.38
C ALA A 36 3.71 -0.40 0.88
N ILE A 37 3.59 -1.65 0.45
CA ILE A 37 3.29 -2.05 -0.93
C ILE A 37 2.27 -3.18 -0.89
N GLY A 38 1.19 -3.09 -1.68
CA GLY A 38 0.19 -4.14 -1.83
C GLY A 38 -0.16 -4.41 -3.29
N GLY A 39 -0.34 -5.68 -3.66
CA GLY A 39 -0.67 -6.10 -5.03
C GLY A 39 -0.09 -7.46 -5.41
N TRP A 40 -0.27 -7.82 -6.69
CA TRP A 40 0.33 -8.97 -7.41
C TRP A 40 -0.02 -10.38 -6.95
N ALA A 41 -0.89 -10.54 -5.95
CA ALA A 41 -1.38 -11.86 -5.60
C ALA A 41 -2.73 -12.13 -6.28
N ASP A 42 -2.81 -13.29 -6.94
CA ASP A 42 -3.96 -13.71 -7.74
C ASP A 42 -5.11 -14.24 -6.86
N ASP A 43 -4.81 -14.94 -5.77
CA ASP A 43 -5.81 -15.67 -4.98
C ASP A 43 -6.28 -14.94 -3.71
N ARG A 44 -5.43 -14.07 -3.15
CA ARG A 44 -5.69 -13.36 -1.89
C ARG A 44 -4.91 -12.05 -1.80
N PRO A 45 -5.37 -11.04 -1.05
CA PRO A 45 -4.61 -9.81 -0.86
C PRO A 45 -3.21 -10.09 -0.30
N ALA A 46 -2.18 -9.54 -0.95
CA ALA A 46 -0.81 -9.59 -0.48
C ALA A 46 -0.24 -8.19 -0.35
N TYR A 47 0.36 -7.90 0.80
CA TYR A 47 0.98 -6.62 1.09
C TYR A 47 2.11 -6.78 2.10
N THR A 48 3.05 -5.85 2.07
CA THR A 48 4.21 -5.81 2.97
C THR A 48 4.35 -4.43 3.60
N PHE A 49 4.84 -4.40 4.83
CA PHE A 49 5.21 -3.20 5.56
C PHE A 49 6.70 -3.22 5.85
N LYS A 50 7.36 -2.08 5.65
CA LYS A 50 8.75 -1.92 6.02
C LYS A 50 8.88 -1.83 7.55
N VAL A 51 9.78 -2.62 8.12
CA VAL A 51 10.30 -2.54 9.49
C VAL A 51 11.54 -1.67 9.56
#